data_AF-A0A7C8HTB5-F1
#
_entry.id   AF-A0A7C8HTB5-F1
#
_cell.length_a   1.000
_cell.length_b   1.000
_cell.length_c   1.000
_cell.angle_alpha   90.00
_cell.angle_beta   90.00
_cell.angle_gamma   90.00
#
_symmetry.space_group_name_H-M   'P 1'
#
loop_
_entity.id
_entity.type
_entity.pdbx_description
1 polymer ?
#
loop_
_entity_poly.entity_id
_entity_poly.type
_entity_poly.pdbx_seq_one_letter_code
_entity_poly.pdbx_strand_id
1 'polypeptide(L)'
;MSHLTLIPELISDLTRAEKLEVYMRRKKITFSNIAKSIGVAPASARRMLLNEFIPTWRHNQLLTAGIPEVLLPPARDVAPGRKPKTPPLDETDPNTLGQAA
;
A
#
# COMPACT_ATOMS: atom_id res chain seq x y z
N MET A 1 17.57 -41.18 5.30
CA MET A 1 17.26 -40.15 6.32
C MET A 1 17.26 -38.81 5.62
N SER A 2 16.08 -38.31 5.28
CA SER A 2 15.93 -37.04 4.56
C SER A 2 15.17 -36.11 5.48
N HIS A 3 15.90 -35.29 6.25
CA HIS A 3 15.26 -34.22 6.99
C HIS A 3 14.74 -33.20 5.97
N LEU A 4 13.42 -33.10 5.88
CA LEU A 4 12.68 -32.17 5.03
C LEU A 4 13.06 -30.73 5.40
N THR A 5 14.12 -30.20 4.82
CA THR A 5 14.40 -28.75 4.83
C THR A 5 13.65 -28.06 3.69
N LEU A 6 12.34 -28.30 3.56
CA LEU A 6 11.47 -27.64 2.58
C LEU A 6 11.03 -26.25 3.03
N ILE A 7 11.09 -25.96 4.33
CA ILE A 7 10.59 -24.70 4.92
C ILE A 7 11.45 -23.48 4.52
N PRO A 8 12.80 -23.53 4.46
CA PRO A 8 13.62 -22.39 4.04
C PRO A 8 13.42 -21.99 2.56
N GLU A 9 13.32 -22.98 1.67
CA GLU A 9 12.99 -22.79 0.25
C GLU A 9 11.60 -22.15 0.10
N LEU A 10 10.59 -22.71 0.80
CA LEU A 10 9.23 -22.20 0.78
C LEU A 10 9.16 -20.71 1.20
N ILE A 11 9.96 -20.30 2.20
CA ILE A 11 10.03 -18.89 2.65
C ILE A 11 10.75 -18.01 1.63
N SER A 12 11.74 -18.55 0.91
CA SER A 12 12.47 -17.83 -0.14
C SER A 12 11.57 -17.53 -1.33
N ASP A 13 10.72 -18.48 -1.71
CA ASP A 13 9.76 -18.38 -2.82
C ASP A 13 8.56 -17.46 -2.51
N LEU A 14 8.31 -17.14 -1.24
CA LEU A 14 7.22 -16.24 -0.87
C LEU A 14 7.37 -14.88 -1.55
N THR A 15 6.23 -14.37 -2.01
CA THR A 15 6.10 -13.00 -2.45
C THR A 15 6.42 -12.04 -1.29
N ARG A 16 6.78 -10.81 -1.63
CA ARG A 16 7.04 -9.76 -0.63
C ARG A 16 5.85 -9.56 0.31
N ALA A 17 4.62 -9.60 -0.21
CA ALA A 17 3.41 -9.42 0.57
C ALA A 17 3.21 -10.55 1.59
N GLU A 18 3.48 -11.79 1.21
CA GLU A 18 3.44 -12.94 2.11
C GLU A 18 4.54 -12.86 3.18
N LYS A 19 5.77 -12.49 2.79
CA LYS A 19 6.87 -12.24 3.73
C LYS A 19 6.49 -11.16 4.76
N LEU A 20 5.83 -10.09 4.31
CA LEU A 20 5.33 -9.03 5.18
C LEU A 20 4.25 -9.55 6.14
N GLU A 21 3.31 -10.36 5.67
CA GLU A 21 2.27 -10.93 6.54
C GLU A 21 2.86 -11.84 7.61
N VAL A 22 3.81 -12.71 7.24
CA VAL A 22 4.54 -13.57 8.19
C VAL A 22 5.28 -12.73 9.22
N TYR A 23 5.99 -11.68 8.79
CA TYR A 23 6.68 -10.75 9.69
C TYR A 23 5.72 -10.08 10.68
N MET A 24 4.60 -9.56 10.18
CA MET A 24 3.57 -8.90 10.98
C MET A 24 2.97 -9.86 12.02
N ARG A 25 2.65 -11.10 11.64
CA ARG A 25 2.15 -12.13 12.57
C ARG A 25 3.19 -12.47 13.64
N ARG A 26 4.46 -12.67 13.26
CA ARG A 26 5.55 -13.01 14.21
C ARG A 26 5.84 -11.89 15.20
N LYS A 27 5.82 -10.64 14.75
CA LYS A 27 6.07 -9.46 15.59
C LYS A 27 4.81 -8.93 16.29
N LYS A 28 3.63 -9.52 16.05
CA LYS A 28 2.32 -9.04 16.53
C LYS A 28 2.05 -7.57 16.16
N ILE A 29 2.49 -7.17 14.98
CA ILE A 29 2.31 -5.82 14.44
C ILE A 29 1.12 -5.84 13.48
N THR A 30 0.24 -4.84 13.58
CA THR A 30 -0.89 -4.66 12.67
C THR A 30 -0.65 -3.51 11.70
N PHE A 31 -1.41 -3.46 10.61
CA PHE A 31 -1.38 -2.30 9.70
C PHE A 31 -1.75 -1.01 10.44
N SER A 32 -2.63 -1.08 11.44
CA SER A 32 -2.97 0.05 12.28
C SER A 32 -1.79 0.55 13.13
N ASN A 33 -0.94 -0.34 13.63
CA ASN A 33 0.26 0.06 14.39
C ASN A 33 1.27 0.77 13.47
N ILE A 34 1.49 0.23 12.27
CA ILE A 34 2.34 0.86 11.26
C ILE A 34 1.77 2.21 10.82
N ALA A 35 0.46 2.29 10.63
CA ALA A 35 -0.21 3.52 10.25
C ALA A 35 -0.07 4.61 11.31
N LYS A 36 -0.15 4.24 12.60
CA LYS A 36 0.09 5.14 13.74
C LYS A 36 1.53 5.65 13.77
N SER A 37 2.54 4.81 13.50
CA SER A 37 3.93 5.24 13.54
C SER A 37 4.31 6.22 12.42
N ILE A 38 3.64 6.15 11.27
CA ILE A 38 3.90 7.03 10.12
C ILE A 38 2.85 8.15 9.96
N GLY A 39 1.84 8.21 10.84
CA GLY A 39 0.84 9.27 10.85
C GLY A 39 -0.20 9.21 9.72
N VAL A 40 -0.67 8.01 9.34
CA VAL A 40 -1.63 7.83 8.24
C VAL A 40 -2.82 6.95 8.63
N ALA A 41 -3.84 6.90 7.77
CA ALA A 41 -4.97 6.00 7.97
C ALA A 41 -4.56 4.51 7.78
N PRO A 42 -5.12 3.57 8.56
CA PRO A 42 -4.82 2.13 8.43
C PRO A 42 -5.04 1.58 7.02
N ALA A 43 -6.13 1.99 6.35
CA ALA A 43 -6.41 1.60 4.97
C ALA A 43 -5.33 2.10 4.00
N SER A 44 -4.81 3.31 4.21
CA SER A 44 -3.72 3.87 3.41
C SER A 44 -2.42 3.11 3.63
N ALA A 45 -2.09 2.74 4.87
CA ALA A 45 -0.91 1.92 5.18
C ALA A 45 -0.99 0.53 4.54
N ARG A 46 -2.16 -0.12 4.61
CA ARG A 46 -2.39 -1.40 3.94
C ARG A 46 -2.22 -1.27 2.42
N ARG A 47 -2.89 -0.31 1.80
CA ARG A 47 -2.78 -0.07 0.35
C ARG A 47 -1.34 0.17 -0.06
N MET A 48 -0.61 0.94 0.75
CA MET A 48 0.78 1.29 0.49
C MET A 48 1.71 0.08 0.50
N LEU A 49 1.65 -0.74 1.53
CA LEU A 49 2.54 -1.89 1.68
C LEU A 49 2.25 -3.01 0.67
N LEU A 50 0.99 -3.10 0.21
CA LEU A 50 0.57 -4.04 -0.83
C LEU A 50 0.75 -3.51 -2.25
N ASN A 51 1.12 -2.24 -2.42
CA ASN A 51 1.30 -1.66 -3.75
C ASN A 51 2.58 -2.18 -4.43
N GLU A 52 2.68 -2.02 -5.75
CA GLU A 52 3.89 -2.42 -6.48
C GLU A 52 5.09 -1.52 -6.12
N PHE A 53 4.86 -0.21 -5.99
CA PHE A 53 5.87 0.80 -5.66
C PHE A 53 5.34 1.82 -4.65
N ILE A 54 6.27 2.49 -3.96
CA ILE A 54 5.97 3.61 -3.07
C ILE A 54 6.94 4.79 -3.31
N PRO A 55 6.53 6.03 -3.02
CA PRO A 55 7.43 7.18 -3.08
C PRO A 55 8.64 7.01 -2.15
N THR A 56 9.79 7.55 -2.55
CA THR A 56 11.06 7.38 -1.81
C THR A 56 10.96 7.90 -0.38
N TRP A 57 10.26 9.01 -0.17
CA TRP A 57 10.05 9.57 1.17
C TRP A 57 9.23 8.65 2.09
N ARG A 58 8.22 7.94 1.55
CA ARG A 58 7.43 6.95 2.30
C ARG A 58 8.26 5.71 2.62
N HIS A 59 9.08 5.27 1.67
CA HIS A 59 10.00 4.16 1.88
C HIS A 59 10.93 4.44 3.07
N ASN A 60 11.56 5.61 3.07
CA ASN A 60 12.43 6.03 4.17
C ASN A 60 11.68 6.13 5.49
N GLN A 61 10.45 6.68 5.49
CA GLN A 61 9.63 6.76 6.69
C GLN A 61 9.32 5.37 7.28
N LEU A 62 9.06 4.37 6.45
CA LEU A 62 8.80 2.99 6.89
C LEU A 62 10.06 2.29 7.39
N LEU A 63 11.22 2.57 6.79
CA LEU A 63 12.53 2.13 7.31
C LEU A 63 12.79 2.72 8.69
N THR A 64 12.57 4.02 8.88
CA THR A 64 12.69 4.69 10.19
C THR A 64 11.70 4.13 11.22
N ALA A 65 10.52 3.69 10.78
CA ALA A 65 9.56 2.99 11.64
C ALA A 65 9.98 1.56 12.01
N GLY A 66 11.11 1.06 11.52
CA GLY A 66 11.68 -0.24 11.88
C GLY A 66 11.18 -1.41 11.04
N ILE A 67 10.61 -1.16 9.85
CA ILE A 67 10.25 -2.22 8.92
C ILE A 67 11.46 -2.57 8.04
N PRO A 68 11.84 -3.85 7.93
CA PRO A 68 12.94 -4.27 7.06
C PRO A 68 12.69 -3.94 5.58
N GLU A 69 13.74 -3.49 4.88
CA GLU A 69 13.69 -3.11 3.46
C GLU A 69 13.15 -4.21 2.55
N VAL A 70 13.53 -5.47 2.80
CA VAL A 70 13.07 -6.64 2.02
C VAL A 70 11.54 -6.84 2.03
N LEU A 71 10.84 -6.23 2.99
CA LEU A 71 9.38 -6.31 3.11
C LEU A 71 8.68 -5.08 2.51
N LEU A 72 9.43 -4.03 2.17
CA LEU A 72 8.90 -2.79 1.65
C LEU A 72 8.77 -2.85 0.12
N PRO A 73 7.71 -2.26 -0.45
CA PRO A 73 7.67 -2.05 -1.89
C PRO A 73 8.87 -1.20 -2.35
N PRO A 74 9.42 -1.48 -3.54
CA PRO A 74 10.51 -0.68 -4.08
C PRO A 74 10.18 0.81 -4.12
N ALA A 75 11.16 1.63 -3.75
CA ALA A 75 11.10 3.09 -3.81
C ALA A 75 11.15 3.55 -5.28
N ARG A 76 10.08 4.20 -5.73
CA ARG A 76 10.00 4.80 -7.07
C ARG A 76 9.15 6.05 -7.03
N ASP A 77 9.77 7.18 -7.36
CA ASP A 77 9.05 8.43 -7.53
C ASP A 77 8.43 8.48 -8.94
N VAL A 78 7.10 8.50 -8.98
CA VAL A 78 6.33 8.57 -10.22
C VAL A 78 5.77 9.98 -10.36
N ALA A 79 6.09 10.66 -11.45
CA ALA A 79 5.51 11.96 -11.76
C ALA A 79 3.97 11.82 -11.87
N PRO A 80 3.19 12.72 -11.26
CA PRO A 80 1.73 12.69 -11.39
C PRO A 80 1.35 12.72 -12.88
N GLY A 81 0.49 11.79 -13.30
CA GLY A 81 -0.06 11.81 -14.65
C GLY A 81 -0.85 13.10 -14.92
N ARG A 82 -1.06 13.45 -16.20
CA ARG A 82 -1.91 14.59 -16.57
C ARG A 82 -3.28 14.42 -15.91
N LYS A 83 -3.72 15.43 -15.15
CA LYS A 83 -5.07 15.45 -14.59
C LYS A 83 -6.08 15.35 -15.74
N PRO A 84 -7.06 14.43 -15.69
CA PRO A 84 -8.12 14.41 -16.68
C PRO A 84 -8.81 15.77 -16.68
N LYS A 85 -9.04 16.35 -17.86
CA LYS A 85 -9.87 17.56 -17.98
C LYS A 85 -11.28 17.15 -17.58
N THR A 86 -11.83 17.76 -16.54
CA THR A 86 -13.26 17.67 -16.26
C THR A 86 -13.99 18.17 -17.51
N PRO A 87 -14.89 17.37 -18.12
CA PRO A 87 -15.74 17.89 -19.18
C PRO A 87 -16.55 19.06 -18.61
N PRO A 88 -16.84 20.12 -19.40
CA PRO A 88 -17.77 21.16 -18.99
C PRO A 88 -19.06 20.52 -18.49
N LEU A 89 -19.58 21.01 -17.36
CA LEU A 89 -20.93 20.65 -16.92
C LEU A 89 -21.87 21.07 -18.05
N ASP A 90 -22.51 20.09 -18.69
CA ASP A 90 -23.46 20.37 -19.75
C ASP A 90 -24.72 20.95 -19.09
N GLU A 91 -24.85 22.29 -19.10
CA GLU A 91 -26.03 23.00 -18.61
C GLU A 91 -27.30 22.66 -19.44
N THR A 92 -27.14 21.88 -20.50
CA THR A 92 -28.20 21.42 -21.39
C THR A 92 -28.83 20.09 -20.96
N ASP A 93 -28.62 19.62 -19.72
CA ASP A 93 -29.37 18.48 -19.18
C ASP A 93 -30.81 18.92 -18.79
N PRO A 94 -31.85 18.57 -19.58
CA PRO A 94 -33.21 19.02 -19.35
C PRO A 94 -33.82 18.49 -18.05
N ASN A 95 -33.13 17.60 -17.32
CA ASN A 95 -33.65 16.98 -16.10
C ASN A 95 -33.29 17.71 -14.80
N THR A 96 -32.69 18.90 -14.87
CA THR A 96 -32.34 19.71 -13.67
C THR A 96 -33.45 20.70 -13.27
N LEU A 97 -34.40 20.99 -14.16
CA LEU A 97 -35.55 21.88 -13.91
C LEU A 97 -36.81 21.06 -13.61
N GLY A 98 -36.82 20.35 -12.49
CA GLY A 98 -37.93 19.48 -12.10
C GLY A 98 -38.26 19.46 -10.61
N GLN A 99 -37.71 20.36 -9.80
CA GLN A 99 -38.08 20.50 -8.39
C GLN A 99 -38.06 21.98 -7.97
N ALA A 100 -39.12 22.70 -8.33
CA ALA A 100 -39.60 23.85 -7.57
C ALA A 100 -41.13 23.74 -7.54
N ALA A 101 -41.68 23.99 -6.36
CA ALA A 101 -43.02 23.65 -5.88
C ALA A 101 -44.19 24.29 -6.67
#